data_AF-A0A2G7T861-F1
#
_entry.id   AF-A0A2G7T861-F1
#
_cell.length_a   1.000
_cell.length_b   1.000
_cell.length_c   1.000
_cell.angle_alpha   90.00
_cell.angle_beta   90.00
_cell.angle_gamma   90.00
#
_symmetry.space_group_name_H-M   'P 1'
#
loop_
_entity.id
_entity.type
_entity.pdbx_description
1 polymer ?
#
loop_
_entity_poly.entity_id
_entity_poly.type
_entity_poly.pdbx_seq_one_letter_code
_entity_poly.pdbx_strand_id
1 'polypeptide(L)'
;MSEHLTVLLKTPEQGHIAVTSAWRQIKGWLREGKRLVLEIRPECREERHSRHFHSQINQISKQLGGDLANVEDAKRILISAFRVDTLDDVQFRDEWVRLGEMRMGRGLRGEVVMLGVPTKKFSNKLAKGFVEWLYAFGTEAGVVFKPWEDEMR
;
A
#
# COMPACT_ATOMS: atom_id res chain seq x y z
N MET A 1 10.51 -14.64 -7.54
CA MET A 1 10.48 -13.20 -7.26
C MET A 1 10.48 -12.47 -8.59
N SER A 2 9.44 -11.69 -8.90
CA SER A 2 9.43 -10.89 -10.14
C SER A 2 10.12 -9.56 -9.83
N GLU A 3 11.34 -9.38 -10.33
CA GLU A 3 12.04 -8.09 -10.26
C GLU A 3 11.21 -7.06 -11.05
N HIS A 4 10.66 -6.06 -10.36
CA HIS A 4 9.90 -4.97 -10.98
C HIS A 4 10.49 -3.65 -10.49
N LEU A 5 10.66 -2.70 -11.42
CA LEU A 5 11.17 -1.38 -11.16
C LEU A 5 10.06 -0.37 -11.46
N THR A 6 9.63 0.38 -10.45
CA THR A 6 8.66 1.47 -10.61
C THR A 6 9.35 2.79 -10.30
N VAL A 7 9.22 3.76 -11.18
CA VAL A 7 9.87 5.07 -11.07
C VAL A 7 8.84 6.17 -11.23
N LEU A 8 8.74 7.08 -10.26
CA LEU A 8 7.86 8.24 -10.34
C LEU A 8 8.55 9.38 -11.09
N LEU A 9 7.88 9.94 -12.10
CA LEU A 9 8.38 11.05 -12.92
C LEU A 9 7.71 12.35 -12.47
N LYS A 10 8.44 13.20 -11.73
CA LYS A 10 7.89 14.42 -11.11
C LYS A 10 8.02 15.66 -12.00
N THR A 11 9.24 15.93 -12.50
CA THR A 11 9.53 17.00 -13.46
C THR A 11 10.22 16.42 -14.71
N PRO A 12 10.29 17.14 -15.83
CA PRO A 12 11.02 16.67 -17.01
C PRO A 12 12.48 16.30 -16.71
N GLU A 13 13.18 17.11 -15.92
CA GLU A 13 14.60 16.93 -15.58
C GLU A 13 14.78 15.72 -14.65
N GLN A 14 13.97 15.64 -13.59
CA GLN A 14 14.00 14.52 -12.66
C GLN A 14 13.58 13.21 -13.34
N GLY A 15 12.57 13.27 -14.20
CA GLY A 15 12.10 12.15 -14.99
C GLY A 15 13.16 11.63 -15.95
N HIS A 16 13.88 12.53 -16.64
CA HIS A 16 14.98 12.15 -17.52
C HIS A 16 16.10 11.42 -16.76
N ILE A 17 16.51 11.93 -15.60
CA ILE A 17 17.52 11.29 -14.74
C ILE A 17 17.05 9.91 -14.30
N ALA A 18 15.78 9.81 -13.87
CA ALA A 18 15.22 8.58 -13.31
C ALA A 18 15.06 7.48 -14.39
N VAL A 19 14.56 7.83 -15.58
CA VAL A 19 14.46 6.91 -16.73
C VAL A 19 15.84 6.46 -17.19
N THR A 20 16.81 7.37 -17.27
CA THR A 20 18.18 7.04 -17.70
C THR A 20 18.86 6.09 -16.70
N SER A 21 18.63 6.30 -15.40
CA SER A 21 19.15 5.44 -14.34
C SER A 21 18.51 4.05 -14.37
N ALA A 22 17.18 3.99 -14.56
CA ALA A 22 16.45 2.74 -14.76
C ALA A 22 16.96 1.98 -15.99
N TRP A 23 17.16 2.67 -17.11
CA TRP A 23 17.69 2.09 -18.35
C TRP A 23 19.03 1.38 -18.14
N ARG A 24 19.95 1.97 -17.38
CA ARG A 24 21.26 1.36 -17.09
C ARG A 24 21.12 0.01 -16.37
N GLN A 25 20.15 -0.14 -15.49
CA GLN A 25 19.89 -1.39 -14.76
C GLN A 25 19.26 -2.43 -15.69
N ILE A 26 18.17 -2.07 -16.37
CA ILE A 26 17.38 -3.03 -17.17
C ILE A 26 18.08 -3.45 -18.47
N LYS A 27 19.10 -2.71 -18.93
CA LYS A 27 19.93 -3.10 -20.08
C LYS A 27 20.63 -4.44 -19.87
N GLY A 28 21.01 -4.78 -18.63
CA GLY A 28 21.56 -6.09 -18.29
C GLY A 28 20.55 -7.21 -18.56
N TRP A 29 19.31 -7.01 -18.12
CA TRP A 29 18.22 -7.96 -18.31
C TRP A 29 17.88 -8.21 -19.78
N LEU A 30 17.92 -7.17 -20.63
CA LEU A 30 17.74 -7.33 -22.07
C LEU A 30 18.86 -8.15 -22.70
N ARG A 31 20.12 -7.97 -22.26
CA ARG A 31 21.27 -8.76 -22.74
C ARG A 31 21.18 -10.23 -22.33
N GLU A 32 20.54 -10.51 -21.20
CA GLU A 32 20.21 -11.86 -20.73
C GLU A 32 19.01 -12.49 -21.47
N GLY A 33 18.41 -11.77 -22.43
CA GLY A 33 17.26 -12.24 -23.22
C GLY A 33 15.90 -12.10 -22.54
N LYS A 34 15.82 -11.40 -21.40
CA LYS A 34 14.54 -11.14 -20.73
C LYS A 34 13.71 -10.13 -21.56
N ARG A 35 12.40 -10.37 -21.65
CA ARG A 35 11.44 -9.43 -22.25
C ARG A 35 10.97 -8.45 -21.20
N LEU A 36 11.03 -7.16 -21.51
CA LEU A 36 10.61 -6.09 -20.62
C LEU A 36 9.39 -5.38 -21.18
N VAL A 37 8.54 -4.87 -20.28
CA VAL A 37 7.38 -4.04 -20.60
C VAL A 37 7.57 -2.69 -19.91
N LEU A 38 7.43 -1.59 -20.66
CA LEU A 38 7.44 -0.23 -20.11
C LEU A 38 6.01 0.32 -20.16
N GLU A 39 5.48 0.71 -19.01
CA GLU A 39 4.18 1.36 -18.87
C GLU A 39 4.38 2.78 -18.32
N ILE A 40 3.87 3.78 -19.04
CA ILE A 40 3.87 5.18 -18.62
C ILE A 40 2.42 5.62 -18.50
N ARG A 41 2.04 6.11 -17.33
CA ARG A 41 0.69 6.58 -17.04
C ARG A 41 0.73 7.76 -16.07
N PRO A 42 -0.26 8.66 -16.11
CA PRO A 42 -0.42 9.68 -15.09
C PRO A 42 -0.53 9.05 -13.70
N GLU A 43 0.01 9.71 -12.68
CA GLU A 43 -0.20 9.26 -11.32
C GLU A 43 -1.68 9.46 -10.93
N CYS A 44 -2.34 8.38 -10.52
CA CYS A 44 -3.68 8.46 -9.96
C CYS A 44 -3.62 8.82 -8.46
N ARG A 45 -4.47 9.75 -8.01
CA ARG A 45 -4.50 10.19 -6.59
C ARG A 45 -4.69 9.04 -5.59
N GLU A 46 -5.43 8.01 -5.97
CA GLU A 46 -5.62 6.78 -5.18
C GLU A 46 -4.30 6.02 -4.97
N GLU A 47 -3.39 6.06 -5.94
CA GLU A 47 -2.08 5.42 -5.86
C GLU A 47 -1.15 6.15 -4.89
N ARG A 48 -1.24 7.49 -4.83
CA ARG A 48 -0.51 8.28 -3.84
C ARG A 48 -0.88 7.87 -2.41
N HIS A 49 -2.17 7.78 -2.10
CA HIS A 49 -2.63 7.33 -0.77
C HIS A 49 -2.24 5.88 -0.50
N SER A 50 -2.29 5.03 -1.53
CA SER A 50 -1.82 3.65 -1.41
C SER A 50 -0.35 3.58 -1.03
N ARG A 51 0.52 4.34 -1.70
CA ARG A 51 1.95 4.40 -1.37
C ARG A 51 2.17 4.95 0.04
N HIS A 52 1.37 5.94 0.46
CA HIS A 52 1.43 6.54 1.80
C HIS A 52 1.16 5.52 2.90
N PHE A 53 -0.01 4.89 2.91
CA PHE A 53 -0.32 3.91 3.97
C PHE A 53 0.60 2.70 3.91
N HIS A 54 1.08 2.30 2.72
CA HIS A 54 2.06 1.21 2.62
C HIS A 54 3.39 1.57 3.28
N SER A 55 3.85 2.82 3.15
CA SER A 55 5.02 3.31 3.87
C SER A 55 4.79 3.33 5.39
N GLN A 56 3.62 3.78 5.86
CA GLN A 56 3.30 3.76 7.28
C GLN A 56 3.28 2.34 7.84
N ILE A 57 2.63 1.39 7.17
CA ILE A 57 2.60 -0.02 7.57
C ILE A 57 4.02 -0.59 7.67
N ASN A 58 4.88 -0.30 6.69
CA ASN A 58 6.29 -0.71 6.74
C ASN A 58 7.02 -0.15 7.96
N GLN A 59 6.75 1.11 8.33
CA GLN A 59 7.38 1.75 9.49
C GLN A 59 6.87 1.18 10.81
N ILE A 60 5.57 0.93 10.92
CA ILE A 60 4.95 0.25 12.07
C ILE A 60 5.54 -1.14 12.23
N SER A 61 5.57 -1.91 11.14
CA SER A 61 6.04 -3.30 11.12
C SER A 61 7.49 -3.43 11.60
N LYS A 62 8.36 -2.50 11.19
CA LYS A 62 9.77 -2.45 11.61
C LYS A 62 9.99 -2.08 13.07
N GLN A 63 9.04 -1.38 13.71
CA GLN A 63 9.22 -0.82 15.05
C GLN A 63 8.49 -1.63 16.13
N LEU A 64 7.28 -2.12 15.85
CA LEU A 64 6.47 -2.81 16.86
C LEU A 64 6.76 -4.31 16.95
N GLY A 65 7.18 -4.96 15.86
CA GLY A 65 7.41 -6.40 15.84
C GLY A 65 6.15 -7.22 16.16
N GLY A 66 6.32 -8.40 16.76
CA GLY A 66 5.21 -9.31 17.11
C GLY A 66 4.41 -9.76 15.89
N ASP A 67 3.08 -9.78 16.00
CA ASP A 67 2.16 -10.12 14.90
C ASP A 67 2.22 -9.11 13.74
N LEU A 68 2.79 -7.91 13.99
CA LEU A 68 3.01 -6.88 12.98
C LEU A 68 4.40 -6.95 12.36
N ALA A 69 5.28 -7.90 12.73
CA ALA A 69 6.64 -7.98 12.22
C ALA A 69 6.72 -8.28 10.71
N ASN A 70 5.71 -8.97 10.17
CA ASN A 70 5.57 -9.19 8.73
C ASN A 70 4.66 -8.10 8.13
N VAL A 71 5.14 -7.42 7.09
CA VAL A 71 4.41 -6.31 6.44
C VAL A 71 3.08 -6.75 5.82
N GLU A 72 3.03 -7.93 5.19
CA GLU A 72 1.81 -8.42 4.54
C GLU A 72 0.74 -8.78 5.56
N ASP A 73 1.16 -9.37 6.69
CA ASP A 73 0.26 -9.71 7.80
C ASP A 73 -0.16 -8.45 8.56
N ALA A 74 0.79 -7.56 8.87
CA ALA A 74 0.54 -6.27 9.51
C ALA A 74 -0.50 -5.46 8.74
N LYS A 75 -0.42 -5.44 7.40
CA LYS A 75 -1.44 -4.79 6.56
C LYS A 75 -2.83 -5.34 6.85
N ARG A 76 -3.00 -6.67 6.90
CA ARG A 76 -4.31 -7.30 7.12
C ARG A 76 -4.83 -7.01 8.53
N ILE A 77 -3.96 -7.09 9.53
CA ILE A 77 -4.29 -6.82 10.93
C ILE A 77 -4.73 -5.37 11.10
N LEU A 78 -3.94 -4.41 10.58
CA LEU A 78 -4.23 -2.98 10.68
C LEU A 78 -5.52 -2.59 9.95
N ILE A 79 -5.79 -3.17 8.77
CA ILE A 79 -7.08 -2.96 8.08
C ILE A 79 -8.24 -3.53 8.89
N SER A 80 -8.04 -4.70 9.52
CA SER A 80 -9.07 -5.31 10.36
C SER A 80 -9.38 -4.43 11.58
N ALA A 81 -8.36 -3.92 12.27
CA ALA A 81 -8.50 -3.00 13.40
C ALA A 81 -9.19 -1.71 12.97
N PHE A 82 -8.70 -1.06 11.91
CA PHE A 82 -9.33 0.14 11.35
C PHE A 82 -10.81 -0.07 11.01
N ARG A 83 -11.15 -1.21 10.40
CA ARG A 83 -12.55 -1.55 10.11
C ARG A 83 -13.37 -1.66 11.39
N VAL A 84 -12.87 -2.35 12.41
CA VAL A 84 -13.58 -2.50 13.70
C VAL A 84 -13.85 -1.13 14.32
N ASP A 85 -12.84 -0.26 14.35
CA ASP A 85 -12.94 1.07 14.96
C ASP A 85 -13.89 2.02 14.21
N THR A 86 -14.04 1.84 12.89
CA THR A 86 -14.79 2.77 12.03
C THR A 86 -16.05 2.17 11.39
N LEU A 87 -16.43 0.94 11.76
CA LEU A 87 -17.57 0.25 11.14
C LEU A 87 -18.88 1.03 11.33
N ASP A 88 -19.07 1.54 12.55
CA ASP A 88 -20.26 2.28 12.96
C ASP A 88 -20.08 3.80 12.90
N ASP A 89 -18.90 4.27 12.48
CA ASP A 89 -18.64 5.70 12.29
C ASP A 89 -19.50 6.24 11.14
N VAL A 90 -20.29 7.28 11.42
CA VAL A 90 -21.15 7.97 10.44
C VAL A 90 -20.36 8.40 9.20
N GLN A 91 -19.07 8.70 9.35
CA GLN A 91 -18.20 9.09 8.24
C GLN A 91 -17.84 7.91 7.32
N PHE A 92 -17.70 6.68 7.82
CA PHE A 92 -17.13 5.56 7.07
C PHE A 92 -18.09 4.39 6.84
N ARG A 93 -19.20 4.32 7.58
CA ARG A 93 -20.18 3.23 7.51
C ARG A 93 -20.62 2.92 6.08
N ASP A 94 -21.01 3.93 5.30
CA ASP A 94 -21.47 3.74 3.92
C ASP A 94 -20.37 3.18 3.00
N GLU A 95 -19.11 3.56 3.24
CA GLU A 95 -17.95 3.04 2.51
C GLU A 95 -17.70 1.57 2.86
N TRP A 96 -17.84 1.18 4.13
CA TRP A 96 -17.75 -0.21 4.57
C TRP A 96 -18.88 -1.08 4.03
N VAL A 97 -20.11 -0.57 4.02
CA VAL A 97 -21.26 -1.26 3.40
C VAL A 97 -20.99 -1.51 1.92
N ARG A 98 -20.46 -0.51 1.19
CA ARG A 98 -20.10 -0.65 -0.23
C ARG A 98 -19.00 -1.68 -0.47
N LEU A 99 -18.00 -1.76 0.41
CA LEU A 99 -16.92 -2.75 0.33
C LEU A 99 -17.39 -4.17 0.68
N GLY A 100 -18.41 -4.28 1.53
CA GLY A 100 -19.00 -5.53 1.96
C GLY A 100 -18.25 -6.23 3.09
N GLU A 101 -18.69 -7.44 3.39
CA GLU A 101 -18.14 -8.26 4.47
C GLU A 101 -16.78 -8.87 4.11
N MET A 102 -16.03 -9.24 5.16
CA MET A 102 -14.79 -9.98 4.99
C MET A 102 -15.11 -11.31 4.31
N ARG A 103 -14.55 -11.52 3.12
CA ARG A 103 -14.88 -12.70 2.32
C ARG A 103 -14.13 -13.92 2.85
N MET A 104 -14.88 -14.94 3.25
CA MET A 104 -14.37 -16.28 3.48
C MET A 104 -14.67 -17.14 2.24
N GLY A 105 -13.65 -17.84 1.73
CA GLY A 105 -13.78 -18.77 0.62
C GLY A 105 -13.49 -20.20 1.06
N ARG A 106 -13.79 -21.15 0.18
CA ARG A 106 -13.26 -22.51 0.29
C ARG A 106 -11.99 -22.61 -0.56
N GLY A 107 -10.93 -23.12 0.05
CA GLY A 107 -9.73 -23.50 -0.65
C GLY A 107 -9.96 -24.74 -1.50
N LEU A 108 -9.01 -25.02 -2.39
CA LEU A 108 -9.12 -26.11 -3.35
C LEU A 108 -9.12 -27.50 -2.69
N ARG A 109 -8.74 -27.60 -1.41
CA ARG A 109 -8.75 -28.84 -0.62
C ARG A 109 -9.83 -28.84 0.45
N GLY A 110 -10.78 -27.90 0.41
CA GLY A 110 -11.92 -27.81 1.31
C GLY A 110 -11.68 -27.04 2.62
N GLU A 111 -10.48 -26.50 2.82
CA GLU A 111 -10.13 -25.60 3.91
C GLU A 111 -10.84 -24.24 3.80
N VAL A 112 -11.00 -23.52 4.91
CA VAL A 112 -11.52 -22.14 4.89
C VAL A 112 -10.36 -21.17 4.64
N VAL A 113 -10.53 -20.28 3.67
CA VAL A 113 -9.54 -19.26 3.32
C VAL A 113 -10.12 -17.88 3.58
N MET A 114 -9.43 -17.07 4.39
CA MET A 114 -9.77 -15.65 4.55
C MET A 114 -9.19 -14.85 3.38
N LEU A 115 -10.06 -14.21 2.60
CA LEU A 115 -9.67 -13.41 1.44
C LEU A 115 -9.41 -11.93 1.79
N GLY A 116 -9.78 -11.51 3.01
CA GLY A 116 -9.59 -10.14 3.51
C GLY A 116 -10.36 -9.08 2.70
N VAL A 117 -10.19 -7.80 3.09
CA VAL A 117 -10.70 -6.67 2.30
C VAL A 117 -9.59 -6.19 1.36
N PRO A 118 -9.78 -6.20 0.03
CA PRO A 118 -8.76 -5.74 -0.90
C PRO A 118 -8.62 -4.22 -0.85
N THR A 119 -7.45 -3.71 -0.45
CA THR A 119 -7.19 -2.26 -0.41
C THR A 119 -7.28 -1.57 -1.77
N LYS A 120 -7.15 -2.31 -2.87
CA LYS A 120 -7.37 -1.78 -4.23
C LYS A 120 -8.80 -1.29 -4.47
N LYS A 121 -9.75 -1.68 -3.62
CA LYS A 121 -11.15 -1.23 -3.68
C LYS A 121 -11.44 -0.08 -2.72
N PHE A 122 -10.46 0.36 -1.93
CA PHE A 122 -10.68 1.49 -1.02
C PHE A 122 -11.01 2.72 -1.85
N SER A 123 -12.11 3.39 -1.52
CA SER A 123 -12.36 4.72 -2.03
C SER A 123 -11.30 5.68 -1.52
N ASN A 124 -11.14 6.80 -2.22
CA ASN A 124 -10.22 7.86 -1.80
C ASN A 124 -10.51 8.33 -0.35
N LYS A 125 -11.79 8.44 0.02
CA LYS A 125 -12.24 8.79 1.38
C LYS A 125 -11.74 7.78 2.42
N LEU A 126 -11.94 6.49 2.17
CA LEU A 126 -11.52 5.44 3.09
C LEU A 126 -9.99 5.33 3.17
N ALA A 127 -9.30 5.48 2.05
CA ALA A 127 -7.83 5.48 2.02
C ALA A 127 -7.24 6.65 2.82
N LYS A 128 -7.84 7.85 2.73
CA LYS A 128 -7.42 9.01 3.54
C LYS A 128 -7.67 8.78 5.03
N GLY A 129 -8.87 8.31 5.38
CA GLY A 129 -9.19 7.95 6.76
C GLY A 129 -8.25 6.90 7.34
N PHE A 130 -7.86 5.92 6.53
CA PHE A 130 -6.91 4.89 6.95
C PHE A 130 -5.49 5.46 7.20
N VAL A 131 -5.02 6.40 6.38
CA VAL A 131 -3.73 7.08 6.60
C VAL A 131 -3.74 7.85 7.93
N GLU A 132 -4.82 8.59 8.20
CA GLU A 132 -4.99 9.34 9.45
C GLU A 132 -5.05 8.40 10.66
N TRP A 133 -5.82 7.30 10.55
CA TRP A 133 -5.92 6.29 11.60
C TRP A 133 -4.57 5.61 11.87
N LEU A 134 -3.77 5.31 10.83
CA LEU A 134 -2.43 4.73 11.00
C LEU A 134 -1.47 5.67 11.73
N TYR A 135 -1.58 6.98 11.52
CA TYR A 135 -0.81 7.95 12.29
C TYR A 135 -1.23 7.92 13.77
N ALA A 136 -2.53 7.97 14.06
CA ALA A 136 -3.04 7.91 15.42
C ALA A 136 -2.59 6.62 16.13
N PHE A 137 -2.89 5.46 15.55
CA PHE A 137 -2.49 4.15 16.07
C PHE A 137 -0.98 4.06 16.29
N GLY A 138 -0.18 4.44 15.28
CA GLY A 138 1.27 4.34 15.37
C GLY A 138 1.83 5.26 16.46
N THR A 139 1.35 6.50 16.57
CA THR A 139 1.79 7.43 17.62
C THR A 139 1.41 6.93 19.01
N GLU A 140 0.21 6.41 19.20
CA GLU A 140 -0.21 5.79 20.47
C GLU A 140 0.64 4.56 20.82
N ALA A 141 1.02 3.76 19.83
CA ALA A 141 1.89 2.60 19.99
C ALA A 141 3.39 2.96 20.11
N GLY A 142 3.76 4.24 20.08
CA GLY A 142 5.15 4.70 20.21
C GLY A 142 6.00 4.61 18.93
N VAL A 143 5.37 4.48 17.77
CA VAL A 143 6.03 4.48 16.45
C VAL A 143 6.45 5.90 16.09
N VAL A 144 7.73 6.08 15.74
CA VAL A 144 8.24 7.34 15.21
C VAL A 144 8.16 7.29 13.69
N PHE A 145 7.22 8.05 13.11
CA PHE A 145 7.07 8.14 11.67
C PHE A 145 8.08 9.11 11.05
N LYS A 146 8.69 8.69 9.94
CA LYS A 146 9.42 9.59 9.05
C LYS A 146 8.43 10.45 8.25
N PRO A 147 8.80 11.70 7.92
CA PRO A 147 7.99 12.54 7.04
C PRO A 147 7.64 11.82 5.74
N TRP A 148 6.41 12.00 5.27
CA TRP A 148 6.00 11.48 3.98
C TRP A 148 6.71 12.28 2.88
N GLU A 149 7.56 11.60 2.10
CA GLU A 149 8.46 12.24 1.12
C GLU A 149 7.73 12.97 -0.02
N ASP A 150 6.42 12.76 -0.18
CA ASP A 150 5.58 13.43 -1.19
C ASP A 150 4.79 14.63 -0.63
N GLU A 151 4.90 14.99 0.65
CA GLU A 151 4.32 16.23 1.22
C GLU A 151 5.31 17.39 1.35
N MET A 152 6.61 17.13 1.23
CA MET A 152 7.67 18.13 1.41
C MET A 152 8.15 18.81 0.11
N ARG A 153 7.41 18.68 -1.00
CA ARG A 153 7.70 19.36 -2.28
C ARG A 153 6.46 19.71 -3.07
#